data_AF-A0A6A7BTR1-F1
#
_entry.id   AF-A0A6A7BTR1-F1
#
_cell.length_a   1.000
_cell.length_b   1.000
_cell.length_c   1.000
_cell.angle_alpha   90.00
_cell.angle_beta   90.00
_cell.angle_gamma   90.00
#
_symmetry.space_group_name_H-M   'P 1'
#
loop_
_entity.id
_entity.type
_entity.pdbx_description
1 polymer ?
#
loop_
_entity_poly.entity_id
_entity_poly.type
_entity_poly.pdbx_seq_one_letter_code
_entity_poly.pdbx_strand_id
1 'polypeptide(L)'
;MTGTPKVADDEDDDKRSSTATAGKKKTAQAETSVEATTLEKAWQPLFDHSGPTRRLGQFLRGIALHLTEDYGPQGSMFVTPDLMFWFFEQATIANDPFPWRTVFGSEISNNSLSRMYQKLLCQMVLVQAQKHEQPSVPGLTPHGFEQFMICLIQAFPQEEYERLSWAVKSMPISNADNRSDRFPKELPRRLLPAQRDLRSLQRLVASLDHEPLVSFMGISMPPPPALNERERAPYSSNAQREEASVPSERERKPYSS
;
A
#
# COMPACT_ATOMS: atom_id res chain seq x y z
N MET A 1 -85.00 20.82 -28.78
CA MET A 1 -85.72 22.10 -28.68
C MET A 1 -85.20 22.85 -27.46
N THR A 2 -84.95 24.16 -27.58
CA THR A 2 -84.86 25.19 -26.50
C THR A 2 -84.01 24.88 -25.23
N GLY A 3 -82.96 25.64 -24.90
CA GLY A 3 -82.47 26.87 -25.55
C GLY A 3 -81.14 27.42 -24.99
N THR A 4 -80.64 28.42 -25.69
CA THR A 4 -79.46 29.30 -25.48
C THR A 4 -79.85 30.60 -24.74
N PRO A 5 -79.06 31.71 -24.64
CA PRO A 5 -77.59 31.93 -24.55
C PRO A 5 -77.16 32.98 -23.47
N LYS A 6 -75.83 33.16 -23.27
CA LYS A 6 -75.08 34.46 -23.14
C LYS A 6 -73.57 34.15 -22.98
N VAL A 7 -72.57 34.69 -23.71
CA VAL A 7 -72.23 36.08 -24.13
C VAL A 7 -72.01 36.97 -22.88
N ALA A 8 -70.90 37.65 -22.59
CA ALA A 8 -69.78 38.26 -23.34
C ALA A 8 -68.54 38.42 -22.38
N ASP A 9 -67.30 38.84 -22.68
CA ASP A 9 -66.41 39.02 -23.87
C ASP A 9 -64.95 39.20 -23.28
N ASP A 10 -63.83 38.74 -23.89
CA ASP A 10 -62.87 39.39 -24.84
C ASP A 10 -61.85 40.44 -24.27
N GLU A 11 -60.68 40.57 -24.92
CA GLU A 11 -59.49 41.45 -24.69
C GLU A 11 -58.69 41.24 -23.37
N ASP A 12 -57.41 40.83 -23.30
CA ASP A 12 -56.14 41.14 -24.03
C ASP A 12 -55.37 42.37 -23.45
N ASP A 13 -54.22 42.11 -22.81
CA ASP A 13 -53.12 43.09 -22.66
C ASP A 13 -51.77 42.39 -22.37
N ASP A 14 -50.76 42.66 -23.21
CA ASP A 14 -49.41 42.11 -23.17
C ASP A 14 -48.37 43.25 -23.08
N LYS A 15 -47.83 43.53 -21.88
CA LYS A 15 -46.59 44.33 -21.73
C LYS A 15 -45.81 44.21 -20.40
N ARG A 16 -44.83 43.31 -20.41
CA ARG A 16 -43.38 43.62 -20.39
C ARG A 16 -42.80 44.64 -19.36
N SER A 17 -42.14 44.14 -18.30
CA SER A 17 -40.85 44.66 -17.75
C SER A 17 -40.30 43.70 -16.66
N SER A 18 -39.31 42.85 -16.92
CA SER A 18 -37.85 43.11 -16.79
C SER A 18 -37.34 43.42 -15.36
N THR A 19 -36.73 42.44 -14.67
CA THR A 19 -35.39 42.59 -14.02
C THR A 19 -34.76 41.28 -13.51
N ALA A 20 -33.49 41.07 -13.90
CA ALA A 20 -32.37 40.53 -13.09
C ALA A 20 -32.43 39.15 -12.38
N THR A 21 -31.87 38.15 -13.07
CA THR A 21 -30.76 37.28 -12.60
C THR A 21 -30.56 37.00 -11.10
N ALA A 22 -30.74 35.72 -10.73
CA ALA A 22 -29.93 35.05 -9.70
C ALA A 22 -29.43 33.69 -10.22
N GLY A 23 -28.34 33.70 -10.99
CA GLY A 23 -27.77 32.51 -11.60
C GLY A 23 -27.21 31.55 -10.56
N LYS A 24 -27.96 30.50 -10.23
CA LYS A 24 -27.48 29.41 -9.37
C LYS A 24 -26.45 28.58 -10.16
N LYS A 25 -25.18 28.96 -10.03
CA LYS A 25 -24.03 28.29 -10.66
C LYS A 25 -24.02 26.81 -10.24
N LYS A 26 -24.56 25.95 -11.11
CA LYS A 26 -24.20 24.53 -11.13
C LYS A 26 -22.75 24.47 -11.60
N THR A 27 -21.80 24.50 -10.67
CA THR A 27 -20.40 24.19 -10.96
C THR A 27 -20.33 22.74 -11.42
N ALA A 28 -20.19 22.56 -12.73
CA ALA A 28 -19.86 21.28 -13.31
C ALA A 28 -18.43 20.92 -12.90
N GLN A 29 -18.30 20.01 -11.95
CA GLN A 29 -17.28 18.97 -12.10
C GLN A 29 -17.99 17.78 -12.72
N ALA A 30 -17.96 17.75 -14.06
CA ALA A 30 -18.22 16.54 -14.81
C ALA A 30 -17.01 15.61 -14.62
N GLU A 31 -16.87 15.04 -13.43
CA GLU A 31 -16.23 13.74 -13.32
C GLU A 31 -17.08 12.80 -14.15
N THR A 32 -16.48 12.19 -15.17
CA THR A 32 -17.10 11.09 -15.90
C THR A 32 -17.20 9.90 -14.96
N SER A 33 -18.26 9.90 -14.15
CA SER A 33 -18.74 8.78 -13.36
C SER A 33 -19.16 7.67 -14.34
N VAL A 34 -18.16 6.92 -14.82
CA VAL A 34 -18.40 5.68 -15.54
C VAL A 34 -19.01 4.74 -14.52
N GLU A 35 -20.29 4.42 -14.69
CA GLU A 35 -21.04 3.67 -13.69
C GLU A 35 -20.31 2.38 -13.31
N ALA A 36 -20.19 2.12 -12.01
CA ALA A 36 -19.56 0.90 -11.51
C ALA A 36 -20.33 -0.33 -12.02
N THR A 37 -19.59 -1.25 -12.61
CA THR A 37 -20.13 -2.53 -13.08
C THR A 37 -20.69 -3.35 -11.91
N THR A 38 -21.54 -4.33 -12.20
CA THR A 38 -22.02 -5.31 -11.20
C THR A 38 -20.86 -6.01 -10.50
N LEU A 39 -19.79 -6.32 -11.22
CA LEU A 39 -18.57 -6.93 -10.69
C LEU A 39 -17.83 -5.99 -9.72
N GLU A 40 -17.65 -4.71 -10.07
CA GLU A 40 -17.03 -3.72 -9.17
C GLU A 40 -17.89 -3.42 -7.94
N LYS A 41 -19.22 -3.40 -8.09
CA LYS A 41 -20.17 -3.30 -6.97
C LYS A 41 -20.06 -4.49 -6.00
N ALA A 42 -19.81 -5.70 -6.50
CA ALA A 42 -19.57 -6.89 -5.66
C ALA A 42 -18.19 -6.87 -4.97
N TRP A 43 -17.16 -6.36 -5.65
CA TRP A 43 -15.84 -6.16 -5.06
C TRP A 43 -15.83 -5.11 -3.95
N GLN A 44 -16.57 -4.01 -4.15
CA GLN A 44 -16.43 -2.73 -3.41
C GLN A 44 -15.07 -2.05 -3.69
N PRO A 45 -14.89 -0.75 -3.39
CA PRO A 45 -13.64 -0.05 -3.64
C PRO A 45 -12.45 -0.65 -2.88
N LEU A 46 -11.37 -0.99 -3.57
CA LEU A 46 -10.11 -1.46 -2.98
C LEU A 46 -9.15 -0.30 -2.66
N PHE A 47 -9.28 0.81 -3.40
CA PHE A 47 -8.61 2.07 -3.15
C PHE A 47 -9.63 3.22 -3.17
N ASP A 48 -9.38 4.26 -2.37
CA ASP A 48 -10.10 5.52 -2.37
C ASP A 48 -9.12 6.71 -2.28
N HIS A 49 -9.63 7.93 -2.09
CA HIS A 49 -8.81 9.15 -2.01
C HIS A 49 -7.84 9.19 -0.81
N SER A 50 -8.07 8.39 0.23
CA SER A 50 -7.19 8.23 1.39
C SER A 50 -6.16 7.11 1.22
N GLY A 51 -6.35 6.23 0.23
CA GLY A 51 -5.42 5.16 -0.13
C GLY A 51 -6.06 3.77 -0.10
N PRO A 52 -5.39 2.73 0.43
CA PRO A 52 -5.92 1.36 0.47
C PRO A 52 -7.10 1.25 1.44
N THR A 53 -8.19 0.62 1.02
CA THR A 53 -9.40 0.48 1.86
C THR A 53 -9.34 -0.76 2.77
N ARG A 54 -10.24 -0.82 3.76
CA ARG A 54 -10.46 -2.04 4.57
C ARG A 54 -10.81 -3.26 3.70
N ARG A 55 -11.49 -3.09 2.57
CA ARG A 55 -11.88 -4.19 1.67
C ARG A 55 -10.65 -4.83 1.00
N LEU A 56 -9.67 -4.02 0.60
CA LEU A 56 -8.38 -4.53 0.14
C LEU A 56 -7.67 -5.31 1.26
N GLY A 57 -7.67 -4.79 2.48
CA GLY A 57 -7.12 -5.51 3.63
C GLY A 57 -7.76 -6.87 3.86
N GLN A 58 -9.09 -6.94 3.84
CA GLN A 58 -9.86 -8.19 3.92
C GLN A 58 -9.50 -9.20 2.82
N PHE A 59 -9.26 -8.72 1.60
CA PHE A 59 -8.85 -9.54 0.46
C PHE A 59 -7.43 -10.09 0.61
N LEU A 60 -6.46 -9.23 0.94
CA LEU A 60 -5.06 -9.62 1.10
C LEU A 60 -4.84 -10.54 2.31
N ARG A 61 -5.51 -10.28 3.43
CA ARG A 61 -5.56 -11.23 4.57
C ARG A 61 -6.25 -12.54 4.20
N GLY A 62 -7.24 -12.50 3.31
CA GLY A 62 -7.89 -13.70 2.77
C GLY A 62 -6.94 -14.59 1.98
N ILE A 63 -6.07 -13.98 1.15
CA ILE A 63 -4.96 -14.68 0.49
C ILE A 63 -4.01 -15.27 1.52
N ALA A 64 -3.55 -14.49 2.49
CA ALA A 64 -2.61 -14.96 3.52
C ALA A 64 -3.14 -16.19 4.29
N LEU A 65 -4.41 -16.17 4.71
CA LEU A 65 -5.05 -17.28 5.41
C LEU A 65 -5.12 -18.54 4.52
N HIS A 66 -5.54 -18.39 3.27
CA HIS A 66 -5.60 -19.50 2.33
C HIS A 66 -4.21 -20.09 2.01
N LEU A 67 -3.17 -19.24 1.87
CA LEU A 67 -1.78 -19.70 1.75
C LEU A 67 -1.36 -20.55 2.95
N THR A 68 -1.68 -20.12 4.17
CA THR A 68 -1.31 -20.85 5.39
C THR A 68 -2.12 -22.14 5.60
N GLU A 69 -3.39 -22.16 5.20
CA GLU A 69 -4.30 -23.29 5.44
C GLU A 69 -4.15 -24.41 4.41
N ASP A 70 -4.03 -24.08 3.12
CA ASP A 70 -4.07 -25.08 2.04
C ASP A 70 -2.68 -25.41 1.44
N TYR A 71 -1.67 -24.56 1.66
CA TYR A 71 -0.30 -24.77 1.16
C TYR A 71 0.77 -24.80 2.26
N GLY A 72 0.44 -24.38 3.49
CA GLY A 72 1.33 -24.42 4.64
C GLY A 72 1.44 -25.80 5.29
N PRO A 73 2.45 -26.00 6.15
CA PRO A 73 2.43 -27.11 7.12
C PRO A 73 1.15 -27.07 7.96
N GLN A 74 0.62 -28.24 8.34
CA GLN A 74 -0.63 -28.31 9.12
C GLN A 74 -0.55 -27.47 10.40
N GLY A 75 -1.50 -26.54 10.57
CA GLY A 75 -1.53 -25.62 11.70
C GLY A 75 -0.61 -24.39 11.57
N SER A 76 -0.04 -24.13 10.38
CA SER A 76 0.64 -22.86 10.12
C SER A 76 -0.33 -21.68 10.26
N MET A 77 0.14 -20.60 10.87
CA MET A 77 -0.61 -19.34 11.07
C MET A 77 0.08 -18.13 10.42
N PHE A 78 1.25 -18.35 9.81
CA PHE A 78 2.14 -17.30 9.34
C PHE A 78 2.60 -17.61 7.92
N VAL A 79 2.63 -16.58 7.06
CA VAL A 79 3.15 -16.70 5.70
C VAL A 79 4.67 -16.69 5.78
N THR A 80 5.28 -17.88 5.77
CA THR A 80 6.73 -18.10 5.80
C THR A 80 7.39 -17.72 4.47
N PRO A 81 8.73 -17.55 4.42
CA PRO A 81 9.43 -17.28 3.16
C PRO A 81 9.16 -18.34 2.08
N ASP A 82 9.02 -19.62 2.46
CA ASP A 82 8.66 -20.69 1.52
C ASP A 82 7.28 -20.48 0.89
N LEU A 83 6.29 -20.04 1.68
CA LEU A 83 4.94 -19.71 1.18
C LEU A 83 4.93 -18.45 0.31
N MET A 84 5.76 -17.46 0.65
CA MET A 84 5.97 -16.28 -0.20
C MET A 84 6.59 -16.69 -1.53
N PHE A 85 7.68 -17.47 -1.51
CA PHE A 85 8.35 -17.98 -2.69
C PHE A 85 7.38 -18.77 -3.59
N TRP A 86 6.63 -19.71 -3.00
CA TRP A 86 5.60 -20.48 -3.71
C TRP A 86 4.54 -19.57 -4.36
N PHE A 87 3.99 -18.59 -3.61
CA PHE A 87 2.98 -17.68 -4.14
C PHE A 87 3.50 -16.88 -5.35
N PHE A 88 4.70 -16.29 -5.25
CA PHE A 88 5.29 -15.50 -6.33
C PHE A 88 5.73 -16.36 -7.53
N GLU A 89 6.17 -17.61 -7.31
CA GLU A 89 6.50 -18.55 -8.38
C GLU A 89 5.23 -19.02 -9.14
N GLN A 90 4.15 -19.36 -8.43
CA GLN A 90 2.89 -19.75 -9.08
C GLN A 90 2.21 -18.57 -9.79
N ALA A 91 2.25 -17.39 -9.20
CA ALA A 91 1.69 -16.17 -9.75
C ALA A 91 2.70 -15.40 -10.63
N THR A 92 3.49 -16.11 -11.43
CA THR A 92 4.51 -15.52 -12.31
C THR A 92 3.90 -14.59 -13.35
N ILE A 93 4.55 -13.44 -13.58
CA ILE A 93 4.20 -12.42 -14.59
C ILE A 93 5.34 -12.24 -15.60
N ALA A 94 5.05 -11.61 -16.74
CA ALA A 94 6.08 -11.27 -17.72
C ALA A 94 6.93 -10.07 -17.24
N ASN A 95 8.26 -10.15 -17.43
CA ASN A 95 9.21 -9.09 -17.08
C ASN A 95 9.12 -8.62 -15.60
N ASP A 96 8.97 -9.57 -14.67
CA ASP A 96 8.89 -9.27 -13.24
C ASP A 96 10.12 -8.44 -12.77
N PRO A 97 9.93 -7.23 -12.21
CA PRO A 97 11.03 -6.37 -11.80
C PRO A 97 11.73 -6.87 -10.52
N PHE A 98 11.13 -7.82 -9.80
CA PHE A 98 11.55 -8.21 -8.46
C PHE A 98 12.12 -9.64 -8.44
N PRO A 99 13.33 -9.87 -7.90
CA PRO A 99 13.96 -11.18 -7.90
C PRO A 99 13.43 -12.07 -6.75
N TRP A 100 12.19 -12.56 -6.87
CA TRP A 100 11.51 -13.36 -5.83
C TRP A 100 12.30 -14.60 -5.39
N ARG A 101 13.02 -15.24 -6.31
CA ARG A 101 13.90 -16.38 -6.01
C ARG A 101 15.06 -15.98 -5.10
N THR A 102 15.67 -14.81 -5.31
CA THR A 102 16.73 -14.30 -4.45
C THR A 102 16.20 -13.88 -3.07
N VAL A 103 15.04 -13.23 -3.03
CA VAL A 103 14.48 -12.67 -1.78
C VAL A 103 13.83 -13.73 -0.88
N PHE A 104 13.21 -14.77 -1.46
CA PHE A 104 12.51 -15.81 -0.69
C PHE A 104 13.07 -17.22 -0.86
N GLY A 105 13.78 -17.52 -1.95
CA GLY A 105 14.38 -18.83 -2.25
C GLY A 105 15.74 -19.09 -1.58
N SER A 106 15.91 -18.66 -0.32
CA SER A 106 17.08 -18.86 0.56
C SER A 106 18.41 -18.16 0.20
N GLU A 107 18.48 -17.36 -0.87
CA GLU A 107 19.74 -16.67 -1.24
C GLU A 107 20.10 -15.52 -0.28
N ILE A 108 19.11 -14.79 0.25
CA ILE A 108 19.31 -13.82 1.35
C ILE A 108 19.06 -14.44 2.73
N SER A 109 19.69 -13.89 3.77
CA SER A 109 19.55 -14.43 5.12
C SER A 109 18.19 -14.12 5.76
N ASN A 110 17.76 -14.96 6.70
CA ASN A 110 16.56 -14.69 7.52
C ASN A 110 16.64 -13.34 8.28
N ASN A 111 17.85 -12.89 8.69
CA ASN A 111 18.03 -11.59 9.33
C ASN A 111 17.81 -10.43 8.33
N SER A 112 18.34 -10.60 7.12
CA SER A 112 18.17 -9.69 6.00
C SER A 112 16.71 -9.52 5.62
N LEU A 113 15.99 -10.64 5.50
CA LEU A 113 14.56 -10.66 5.19
C LEU A 113 13.72 -10.06 6.33
N SER A 114 14.07 -10.34 7.58
CA SER A 114 13.47 -9.67 8.75
C SER A 114 13.66 -8.15 8.70
N ARG A 115 14.87 -7.68 8.33
CA ARG A 115 15.17 -6.25 8.20
C ARG A 115 14.39 -5.60 7.04
N MET A 116 14.21 -6.30 5.92
CA MET A 116 13.36 -5.85 4.82
C MET A 116 11.93 -5.63 5.32
N TYR A 117 11.31 -6.65 5.91
CA TYR A 117 9.95 -6.56 6.47
C TYR A 117 9.83 -5.46 7.54
N GLN A 118 10.84 -5.26 8.40
CA GLN A 118 10.86 -4.17 9.40
C GLN A 118 10.86 -2.79 8.75
N LYS A 119 11.69 -2.56 7.71
CA LYS A 119 11.71 -1.30 6.95
C LYS A 119 10.41 -1.05 6.19
N LEU A 120 9.70 -2.11 5.80
CA LEU A 120 8.35 -2.06 5.23
C LEU A 120 7.23 -1.95 6.27
N LEU A 121 7.56 -1.93 7.56
CA LEU A 121 6.63 -1.89 8.70
C LEU A 121 5.66 -3.08 8.76
N CYS A 122 6.02 -4.20 8.14
CA CYS A 122 5.23 -5.42 8.10
C CYS A 122 5.24 -6.16 9.45
N GLN A 123 4.07 -6.52 9.97
CA GLN A 123 3.96 -7.35 11.17
C GLN A 123 4.47 -8.77 10.90
N MET A 124 5.57 -9.15 11.55
CA MET A 124 6.14 -10.50 11.47
C MET A 124 6.33 -11.11 12.85
N VAL A 125 6.51 -12.43 12.86
CA VAL A 125 7.04 -13.21 13.98
C VAL A 125 8.21 -14.05 13.50
N LEU A 126 9.10 -14.46 14.40
CA LEU A 126 10.09 -15.49 14.11
C LEU A 126 9.50 -16.86 14.45
N VAL A 127 9.54 -17.79 13.51
CA VAL A 127 9.13 -19.19 13.68
C VAL A 127 10.35 -20.11 13.68
N GLN A 128 10.20 -21.28 14.29
CA GLN A 128 11.21 -22.33 14.29
C GLN A 128 11.14 -23.10 12.97
N ALA A 129 12.28 -23.34 12.31
CA ALA A 129 12.32 -24.26 11.17
C ALA A 129 12.22 -25.70 11.65
N GLN A 130 12.94 -26.06 12.72
CA GLN A 130 12.79 -27.33 13.44
C GLN A 130 12.42 -27.12 14.91
N LYS A 131 11.64 -28.05 15.48
CA LYS A 131 11.11 -27.97 16.88
C LYS A 131 12.18 -27.78 17.97
N HIS A 132 13.44 -28.12 17.69
CA HIS A 132 14.57 -28.06 18.62
C HIS A 132 15.49 -26.84 18.39
N GLU A 133 15.27 -26.06 17.34
CA GLU A 133 16.04 -24.87 17.00
C GLU A 133 15.41 -23.62 17.62
N GLN A 134 16.18 -22.53 17.73
CA GLN A 134 15.62 -21.24 18.12
C GLN A 134 14.78 -20.64 16.98
N PRO A 135 13.68 -19.91 17.28
CA PRO A 135 12.88 -19.25 16.24
C PRO A 135 13.74 -18.25 15.46
N SER A 136 13.81 -18.41 14.15
CA SER A 136 14.71 -17.62 13.28
C SER A 136 14.14 -17.30 11.90
N VAL A 137 13.11 -18.01 11.43
CA VAL A 137 12.49 -17.79 10.11
C VAL A 137 11.44 -16.69 10.23
N PRO A 138 11.51 -15.58 9.45
CA PRO A 138 10.51 -14.51 9.54
C PRO A 138 9.22 -14.89 8.80
N GLY A 139 8.19 -15.23 9.57
CA GLY A 139 6.83 -15.42 9.06
C GLY A 139 6.01 -14.15 9.20
N LEU A 140 5.39 -13.69 8.11
CA LEU A 140 4.42 -12.59 8.17
C LEU A 140 3.12 -13.07 8.81
N THR A 141 2.51 -12.23 9.66
CA THR A 141 1.09 -12.43 10.01
C THR A 141 0.23 -12.09 8.79
N PRO A 142 -1.08 -12.44 8.77
CA PRO A 142 -1.98 -11.97 7.71
C PRO A 142 -1.96 -10.44 7.52
N HIS A 143 -1.84 -9.67 8.61
CA HIS A 143 -1.68 -8.21 8.55
C HIS A 143 -0.31 -7.78 8.00
N GLY A 144 0.77 -8.50 8.33
CA GLY A 144 2.09 -8.26 7.72
C GLY A 144 2.11 -8.52 6.22
N PHE A 145 1.44 -9.57 5.77
CA PHE A 145 1.25 -9.90 4.36
C PHE A 145 0.42 -8.82 3.65
N GLU A 146 -0.68 -8.37 4.24
CA GLU A 146 -1.46 -7.22 3.77
C GLU A 146 -0.59 -5.96 3.60
N GLN A 147 0.20 -5.58 4.61
CA GLN A 147 1.09 -4.43 4.55
C GLN A 147 2.14 -4.56 3.44
N PHE A 148 2.72 -5.75 3.28
CA PHE A 148 3.69 -6.06 2.23
C PHE A 148 3.06 -5.93 0.83
N MET A 149 1.94 -6.60 0.60
CA MET A 149 1.24 -6.59 -0.68
C MET A 149 0.69 -5.19 -1.03
N ILE A 150 0.22 -4.40 -0.07
CA ILE A 150 -0.16 -2.99 -0.30
C ILE A 150 1.03 -2.18 -0.83
N CYS A 151 2.23 -2.36 -0.25
CA CYS A 151 3.43 -1.68 -0.72
C CYS A 151 3.81 -2.09 -2.15
N LEU A 152 3.69 -3.39 -2.48
CA LEU A 152 3.91 -3.89 -3.85
C LEU A 152 2.89 -3.32 -4.84
N ILE A 153 1.59 -3.38 -4.51
CA ILE A 153 0.50 -2.84 -5.35
C ILE A 153 0.71 -1.35 -5.65
N GLN A 154 1.19 -0.58 -4.66
CA GLN A 154 1.46 0.84 -4.86
C GLN A 154 2.72 1.08 -5.69
N ALA A 155 3.77 0.26 -5.57
CA ALA A 155 5.01 0.38 -6.35
C ALA A 155 4.87 -0.13 -7.80
N PHE A 156 4.11 -1.21 -8.02
CA PHE A 156 3.98 -1.96 -9.27
C PHE A 156 2.50 -2.35 -9.55
N PRO A 157 1.61 -1.38 -9.78
CA PRO A 157 0.17 -1.64 -9.83
C PRO A 157 -0.31 -2.44 -11.04
N GLN A 158 0.51 -2.58 -12.10
CA GLN A 158 0.15 -3.38 -13.27
C GLN A 158 0.59 -4.84 -13.07
N GLU A 159 1.80 -5.00 -12.60
CA GLU A 159 2.47 -6.24 -12.24
C GLU A 159 1.66 -6.99 -11.16
N GLU A 160 1.29 -6.29 -10.08
CA GLU A 160 0.47 -6.87 -9.01
C GLU A 160 -1.01 -7.01 -9.38
N TYR A 161 -1.52 -6.27 -10.37
CA TYR A 161 -2.83 -6.56 -10.94
C TYR A 161 -2.85 -7.94 -11.60
N GLU A 162 -1.85 -8.27 -12.42
CA GLU A 162 -1.75 -9.56 -13.09
C GLU A 162 -1.59 -10.69 -12.07
N ARG A 163 -0.75 -10.49 -11.06
CA ARG A 163 -0.54 -11.43 -9.94
C ARG A 163 -1.82 -11.70 -9.14
N LEU A 164 -2.53 -10.64 -8.73
CA LEU A 164 -3.78 -10.77 -7.98
C LEU A 164 -4.93 -11.30 -8.83
N SER A 165 -4.93 -11.03 -10.14
CA SER A 165 -5.90 -11.60 -11.10
C SER A 165 -5.72 -13.11 -11.24
N TRP A 166 -4.47 -13.60 -11.27
CA TRP A 166 -4.20 -15.03 -11.15
C TRP A 166 -4.68 -15.56 -9.79
N ALA A 167 -4.39 -14.86 -8.69
CA ALA A 167 -4.73 -15.29 -7.35
C ALA A 167 -6.24 -15.50 -7.15
N VAL A 168 -7.08 -14.53 -7.52
CA VAL A 168 -8.55 -14.66 -7.39
C VAL A 168 -9.09 -15.79 -8.25
N LYS A 169 -8.55 -15.97 -9.46
CA LYS A 169 -8.99 -17.00 -10.40
C LYS A 169 -8.65 -18.40 -9.88
N SER A 170 -7.38 -18.62 -9.55
CA SER A 170 -6.85 -19.93 -9.14
C SER A 170 -7.30 -20.34 -7.74
N MET A 171 -7.35 -19.41 -6.78
CA MET A 171 -7.57 -19.72 -5.36
C MET A 171 -8.99 -19.34 -4.87
N PRO A 172 -9.65 -20.16 -4.03
CA PRO A 172 -10.99 -19.91 -3.50
C PRO A 172 -11.01 -18.85 -2.36
N ILE A 173 -10.51 -17.64 -2.61
CA ILE A 173 -10.31 -16.60 -1.59
C ILE A 173 -11.64 -16.15 -0.93
N SER A 174 -11.72 -16.29 0.39
CA SER A 174 -12.76 -15.71 1.24
C SER A 174 -12.27 -14.44 1.96
N ASN A 175 -13.21 -13.61 2.41
CA ASN A 175 -12.97 -12.48 3.28
C ASN A 175 -12.43 -12.95 4.64
N ALA A 176 -11.26 -12.44 5.04
CA ALA A 176 -10.62 -12.79 6.31
C ALA A 176 -11.49 -12.49 7.54
N ASP A 177 -12.31 -11.43 7.48
CA ASP A 177 -13.18 -11.01 8.58
C ASP A 177 -14.52 -11.78 8.57
N ASN A 178 -14.87 -12.44 7.46
CA ASN A 178 -16.10 -13.24 7.31
C ASN A 178 -15.93 -14.32 6.22
N ARG A 179 -15.58 -15.56 6.62
CA ARG A 179 -15.30 -16.65 5.66
C ARG A 179 -16.47 -17.01 4.73
N SER A 180 -17.71 -16.64 5.06
CA SER A 180 -18.89 -16.87 4.21
C SER A 180 -18.97 -15.93 3.00
N ASP A 181 -18.35 -14.75 3.09
CA ASP A 181 -18.21 -13.79 2.00
C ASP A 181 -17.00 -14.18 1.15
N ARG A 182 -17.26 -14.60 -0.10
CA ARG A 182 -16.23 -15.03 -1.06
C ARG A 182 -16.01 -13.94 -2.10
N PHE A 183 -14.76 -13.66 -2.43
CA PHE A 183 -14.45 -12.67 -3.46
C PHE A 183 -14.78 -13.22 -4.87
N PRO A 184 -15.17 -12.34 -5.82
CA PRO A 184 -15.37 -12.73 -7.20
C PRO A 184 -14.10 -13.32 -7.84
N LYS A 185 -14.30 -14.21 -8.82
CA LYS A 185 -13.22 -14.93 -9.53
C LYS A 185 -12.49 -14.11 -10.61
N GLU A 186 -12.86 -12.84 -10.77
CA GLU A 186 -12.29 -11.89 -11.72
C GLU A 186 -12.11 -10.56 -11.01
N LEU A 187 -10.91 -9.97 -11.10
CA LEU A 187 -10.55 -8.69 -10.49
C LEU A 187 -10.58 -7.59 -11.56
N PRO A 188 -11.42 -6.55 -11.45
CA PRO A 188 -11.39 -5.42 -12.37
C PRO A 188 -10.14 -4.55 -12.20
N ARG A 189 -9.38 -4.31 -13.28
CA ARG A 189 -8.16 -3.47 -13.28
C ARG A 189 -8.37 -2.07 -12.66
N ARG A 190 -9.57 -1.50 -12.79
CA ARG A 190 -9.92 -0.15 -12.31
C ARG A 190 -9.96 -0.02 -10.78
N LEU A 191 -10.01 -1.14 -10.05
CA LEU A 191 -9.99 -1.13 -8.58
C LEU A 191 -8.58 -0.92 -8.00
N LEU A 192 -7.54 -1.04 -8.83
CA LEU A 192 -6.13 -0.85 -8.45
C LEU A 192 -5.59 0.46 -9.04
N PRO A 193 -4.55 1.09 -8.44
CA PRO A 193 -4.01 2.36 -8.92
C PRO A 193 -3.64 2.32 -10.41
N ALA A 194 -3.89 3.40 -11.15
CA ALA A 194 -3.52 3.48 -12.56
C ALA A 194 -2.01 3.74 -12.76
N GLN A 195 -1.39 4.42 -11.80
CA GLN A 195 0.03 4.78 -11.81
C GLN A 195 0.70 4.35 -10.50
N ARG A 196 2.00 4.07 -10.57
CA ARG A 196 2.81 3.73 -9.39
C ARG A 196 2.98 4.94 -8.47
N ASP A 197 2.89 4.72 -7.16
CA ASP A 197 3.36 5.67 -6.16
C ASP A 197 4.88 5.56 -6.04
N LEU A 198 5.56 6.66 -6.37
CA LEU A 198 7.01 6.75 -6.23
C LEU A 198 7.44 6.53 -4.77
N ARG A 199 6.69 6.98 -3.75
CA ARG A 199 7.11 6.85 -2.34
C ARG A 199 7.16 5.39 -1.89
N SER A 200 6.14 4.61 -2.23
CA SER A 200 6.10 3.17 -1.96
C SER A 200 7.17 2.41 -2.75
N LEU A 201 7.47 2.83 -3.98
CA LEU A 201 8.62 2.32 -4.74
C LEU A 201 9.96 2.63 -4.04
N GLN A 202 10.23 3.87 -3.60
CA GLN A 202 11.49 4.17 -2.89
C GLN A 202 11.58 3.41 -1.57
N ARG A 203 10.46 3.26 -0.85
CA ARG A 203 10.41 2.47 0.39
C ARG A 203 10.76 1.01 0.12
N LEU A 204 10.25 0.44 -0.96
CA LEU A 204 10.53 -0.95 -1.35
C LEU A 204 11.99 -1.15 -1.76
N VAL A 205 12.56 -0.26 -2.59
CA VAL A 205 13.98 -0.31 -2.95
C VAL A 205 14.86 -0.15 -1.70
N ALA A 206 14.62 0.91 -0.91
CA ALA A 206 15.36 1.18 0.32
C ALA A 206 15.20 0.09 1.40
N SER A 207 14.15 -0.72 1.32
CA SER A 207 13.99 -1.90 2.18
C SER A 207 15.10 -2.93 1.94
N LEU A 208 15.66 -2.97 0.73
CA LEU A 208 16.61 -3.97 0.25
C LEU A 208 18.03 -3.43 -0.02
N ASP A 209 18.27 -2.11 0.07
CA ASP A 209 19.61 -1.49 -0.05
C ASP A 209 20.74 -2.13 0.79
N HIS A 210 20.40 -2.93 1.81
CA HIS A 210 21.38 -3.64 2.63
C HIS A 210 21.77 -5.04 2.09
N GLU A 211 21.09 -5.53 1.05
CA GLU A 211 21.32 -6.84 0.43
C GLU A 211 21.90 -6.69 -0.99
N PRO A 212 23.22 -6.88 -1.18
CA PRO A 212 23.88 -6.64 -2.46
C PRO A 212 23.51 -7.67 -3.55
N LEU A 213 22.85 -8.77 -3.17
CA LEU A 213 22.34 -9.78 -4.10
C LEU A 213 21.05 -9.33 -4.81
N VAL A 214 20.33 -8.35 -4.25
CA VAL A 214 18.99 -7.97 -4.71
C VAL A 214 19.07 -6.74 -5.60
N SER A 215 18.97 -6.96 -6.91
CA SER A 215 18.88 -5.90 -7.91
C SER A 215 17.51 -5.92 -8.58
N PHE A 216 16.84 -4.77 -8.61
CA PHE A 216 15.55 -4.62 -9.28
C PHE A 216 15.76 -4.39 -10.78
N MET A 217 15.07 -5.15 -11.63
CA MET A 217 15.18 -4.97 -13.07
C MET A 217 14.37 -3.77 -13.57
N GLY A 218 14.98 -2.94 -14.42
CA GLY A 218 14.31 -1.82 -15.09
C GLY A 218 13.96 -0.61 -14.20
N ILE A 219 14.39 -0.58 -12.94
CA ILE A 219 14.08 0.51 -12.01
C ILE A 219 15.23 1.52 -11.97
N SER A 220 15.03 2.66 -12.63
CA SER A 220 15.88 3.83 -12.44
C SER A 220 15.25 4.75 -11.40
N MET A 221 15.85 4.82 -10.21
CA MET A 221 15.46 5.77 -9.19
C MET A 221 16.00 7.17 -9.57
N PRO A 222 15.19 8.25 -9.46
CA PRO A 222 15.74 9.58 -9.61
C PRO A 222 16.83 9.79 -8.53
N PRO A 223 17.96 10.44 -8.87
CA PRO A 223 19.02 10.69 -7.89
C PRO A 223 18.43 11.45 -6.69
N PRO A 224 18.90 11.19 -5.46
CA PRO A 224 18.48 11.97 -4.30
C PRO A 224 18.74 13.45 -4.59
N PRO A 225 17.81 14.35 -4.19
CA PRO A 225 18.00 15.78 -4.43
C PRO A 225 19.33 16.20 -3.84
N ALA A 226 20.16 16.84 -4.66
CA ALA A 226 21.49 17.27 -4.22
C ALA A 226 21.34 18.17 -2.99
N LEU A 227 21.81 17.67 -1.84
CA LEU A 227 21.89 18.46 -0.63
C LEU A 227 22.85 19.62 -0.93
N ASN A 228 22.30 20.83 -0.99
CA ASN A 228 23.10 22.03 -1.12
C ASN A 228 24.05 22.10 0.09
N GLU A 229 25.34 21.82 -0.10
CA GLU A 229 26.37 21.83 0.97
C GLU A 229 26.45 23.17 1.71
N ARG A 230 25.82 24.22 1.17
CA ARG A 230 25.75 25.57 1.71
C ARG A 230 25.05 25.69 3.08
N GLU A 231 24.26 24.71 3.50
CA GLU A 231 23.73 24.65 4.88
C GLU A 231 24.69 23.98 5.88
N ARG A 232 25.77 23.33 5.40
CA ARG A 232 26.85 22.79 6.25
C ARG A 232 27.92 23.86 6.52
N ALA A 233 27.49 25.06 6.92
CA ALA A 233 28.41 26.08 7.42
C ALA A 233 28.98 25.62 8.78
N PRO A 234 30.31 25.53 8.95
CA PRO A 234 30.90 25.13 10.22
C PRO A 234 30.73 26.25 11.26
N TYR A 235 30.51 25.86 12.52
CA TYR A 235 30.77 26.75 13.67
C TYR A 235 32.28 27.01 13.74
N SER A 236 32.74 28.04 13.02
CA SER A 236 34.14 28.46 12.98
C SER A 236 34.25 29.93 12.60
N SER A 237 33.65 30.80 13.43
CA SER A 237 34.03 32.20 13.53
C SER A 237 33.97 32.65 14.99
N ASN A 238 35.00 33.40 15.40
CA ASN A 238 35.16 34.06 16.70
C ASN A 238 35.27 33.18 17.96
N ALA A 239 36.41 32.53 18.10
CA ALA A 239 37.12 32.48 19.38
C ALA A 239 38.38 33.33 19.27
N GLN A 240 38.27 34.63 19.57
CA GLN A 240 39.45 35.45 19.84
C GLN A 240 40.13 34.94 21.12
N ARG A 241 41.45 35.13 21.22
CA ARG A 241 42.24 34.78 22.41
C ARG A 241 41.64 35.42 23.67
N GLU A 242 41.34 34.60 24.66
CA GLU A 242 41.43 34.98 26.07
C GLU A 242 41.94 33.76 26.86
N GLU A 243 43.05 33.95 27.57
CA GLU A 243 43.67 32.92 28.40
C GLU A 243 42.95 32.88 29.76
N ALA A 244 42.32 31.76 30.11
CA ALA A 244 41.81 31.54 31.46
C ALA A 244 41.77 30.05 31.85
N SER A 245 42.75 29.63 32.65
CA SER A 245 42.70 28.57 33.67
C SER A 245 41.85 27.30 33.43
N VAL A 246 42.52 26.17 33.29
CA VAL A 246 41.95 24.82 33.50
C VAL A 246 41.77 24.53 35.00
N PRO A 247 40.63 23.99 35.43
CA PRO A 247 40.51 23.16 36.63
C PRO A 247 39.99 21.76 36.22
N SER A 248 40.86 20.77 36.12
CA SER A 248 41.27 19.88 37.22
C SER A 248 40.18 18.88 37.63
N GLU A 249 40.52 17.60 37.51
CA GLU A 249 39.62 16.45 37.78
C GLU A 249 39.10 16.47 39.22
N ARG A 250 37.80 16.18 39.39
CA ARG A 250 37.24 15.90 40.72
C ARG A 250 37.66 14.50 41.17
N GLU A 251 38.68 14.46 42.02
CA GLU A 251 39.02 13.30 42.84
C GLU A 251 37.76 12.69 43.49
N ARG A 252 37.57 11.39 43.31
CA ARG A 252 36.61 10.61 44.09
C ARG A 252 37.28 10.18 45.39
N LYS A 253 36.89 10.77 46.52
CA LYS A 253 37.30 10.28 47.84
C LYS A 253 36.71 8.89 48.09
N PRO A 254 37.50 7.90 48.59
CA PRO A 254 36.96 6.63 49.02
C PRO A 254 36.16 6.81 50.33
N TYR A 255 35.06 6.07 50.47
CA TYR A 255 34.38 5.92 51.75
C TYR A 255 35.18 4.98 52.65
N SER A 256 35.33 5.33 53.92
CA SER A 256 35.84 4.44 54.96
C SER A 256 34.91 4.47 56.16
N SER A 257 34.61 3.27 56.66
CA SER A 257 33.84 2.94 57.87
C SER A 257 32.34 3.21 57.80
#